data_AF-A0AA36NE24-F1
#
_entry.id   AF-A0AA36NE24-F1
#
_cell.length_a   1.000
_cell.length_b   1.000
_cell.length_c   1.000
_cell.angle_alpha   90.00
_cell.angle_beta   90.00
_cell.angle_gamma   90.00
#
_symmetry.space_group_name_H-M   'P 1'
#
loop_
_entity.id
_entity.type
_entity.pdbx_description
1 polymer ?
#
loop_
_entity_poly.entity_id
_entity_poly.type
_entity_poly.pdbx_seq_one_letter_code
_entity_poly.pdbx_strand_id
1 'polypeptide(L)'
;MWNVHGKKIRARHQSHSAHCIAAVTLHLNALKAIDPNVTRYLEDIEDHLNTFLEEVSRIMGVCNSLRDEVNSYRDRQQQKVLYVLTLVTTLVMPTHLLTGIFGMNWQDEEGKPVVPGLGVMEESRGYFLFWGLAITLTALIWFTFSRVLKWI
;
A
#
# COMPACT_ATOMS: atom_id res chain seq x y z
N MET A 1 -7.39 7.71 -9.63
CA MET A 1 -8.86 7.72 -9.79
C MET A 1 -9.65 7.15 -8.59
N TRP A 2 -9.10 6.26 -7.75
CA TRP A 2 -9.82 5.65 -6.60
C TRP A 2 -10.11 6.56 -5.40
N ASN A 3 -9.31 7.61 -5.18
CA ASN A 3 -9.45 8.52 -4.02
C ASN A 3 -10.65 9.50 -4.15
N VAL A 4 -11.06 9.82 -5.39
CA VAL A 4 -12.15 10.78 -5.67
C VAL A 4 -13.52 10.15 -5.40
N HIS A 5 -13.69 8.86 -5.68
CA HIS A 5 -14.93 8.13 -5.38
C HIS A 5 -15.16 7.98 -3.87
N GLY A 6 -14.11 7.69 -3.10
CA GLY A 6 -14.18 7.62 -1.63
C GLY A 6 -14.59 8.95 -0.99
N LYS A 7 -14.06 10.08 -1.47
CA LYS A 7 -14.46 11.42 -1.01
C LYS A 7 -15.92 11.74 -1.36
N LYS A 8 -16.40 11.35 -2.55
CA LYS A 8 -17.78 11.59 -3.00
C LYS A 8 -18.81 10.79 -2.21
N ILE A 9 -18.48 9.55 -1.82
CA ILE A 9 -19.33 8.71 -0.95
C ILE A 9 -19.35 9.26 0.48
N ARG A 10 -18.21 9.73 0.99
CA ARG A 10 -18.08 10.36 2.33
C ARG A 10 -18.92 11.66 2.43
N ALA A 11 -18.89 12.50 1.39
CA ALA A 11 -19.72 13.71 1.30
C ALA A 11 -21.23 13.39 1.21
N ARG A 12 -21.61 12.32 0.50
CA ARG A 12 -23.01 11.88 0.39
C ARG A 12 -23.55 11.34 1.72
N HIS A 13 -22.72 10.62 2.48
CA HIS A 13 -23.09 10.08 3.79
C HIS A 13 -23.22 11.19 4.86
N GLN A 14 -22.34 12.19 4.82
CA GLN A 14 -22.43 13.37 5.68
C GLN A 14 -23.71 14.18 5.41
N SER A 15 -24.08 14.35 4.13
CA SER A 15 -25.30 15.03 3.72
C SER A 15 -26.58 14.26 4.11
N HIS A 16 -26.58 12.94 3.99
CA HIS A 16 -27.74 12.11 4.39
C HIS A 16 -28.01 12.16 5.90
N SER A 17 -26.95 12.15 6.72
CA SER A 17 -27.07 12.19 8.19
C SER A 17 -27.67 13.52 8.66
N ALA A 18 -27.27 14.64 8.05
CA ALA A 18 -27.84 15.96 8.32
C ALA A 18 -29.31 16.07 7.88
N HIS A 19 -29.68 15.45 6.75
CA HIS A 19 -31.06 15.40 6.29
C HIS A 19 -31.97 14.62 7.23
N CYS A 20 -31.52 13.49 7.77
CA CYS A 20 -32.29 12.71 8.73
C CYS A 20 -32.54 13.48 10.03
N ILE A 21 -31.53 14.21 10.54
CA ILE A 21 -31.66 15.05 11.75
C ILE A 21 -32.66 16.19 11.51
N ALA A 22 -32.56 16.88 10.37
CA ALA A 22 -33.49 17.95 9.99
C ALA A 22 -34.92 17.44 9.78
N ALA A 23 -35.09 16.22 9.27
CA ALA A 23 -36.41 15.61 9.10
C ALA A 23 -37.08 15.27 10.44
N VAL A 24 -36.32 14.72 11.40
CA VAL A 24 -36.84 14.37 12.73
C VAL A 24 -37.26 15.62 13.52
N THR A 25 -36.42 16.67 13.55
CA THR A 25 -36.75 17.95 14.19
C THR A 25 -37.96 18.63 13.54
N LEU A 26 -38.07 18.61 12.21
CA LEU A 26 -39.22 19.17 11.49
C LEU A 26 -40.53 18.41 11.76
N HIS A 27 -40.49 17.08 11.88
CA HIS A 27 -41.65 16.27 12.25
C HIS A 27 -42.08 16.47 13.70
N LEU A 28 -41.14 16.67 14.63
CA LEU A 28 -41.44 16.94 16.05
C LEU A 28 -42.05 18.33 16.25
N ASN A 29 -41.54 19.34 15.54
CA ASN A 29 -42.08 20.70 15.59
C ASN A 29 -43.55 20.76 15.12
N ALA A 30 -43.93 19.91 14.14
CA ALA A 30 -45.32 19.80 13.69
C ALA A 30 -46.28 19.22 14.76
N LEU A 31 -45.78 18.44 15.72
CA LEU A 31 -46.57 17.84 16.82
C LEU A 31 -46.71 18.77 18.04
N LYS A 32 -45.85 19.79 18.15
CA LYS A 32 -45.81 20.79 19.24
C LYS A 32 -47.08 21.67 19.34
N ALA A 33 -47.96 21.61 18.34
CA ALA A 33 -49.16 22.46 18.24
C ALA A 33 -50.42 21.93 18.98
N ILE A 34 -50.34 20.78 19.66
CA ILE A 34 -51.52 20.03 20.10
C ILE A 34 -51.88 20.22 21.59
N ASP A 35 -50.92 20.35 22.52
CA ASP A 35 -51.16 20.62 23.96
C ASP A 35 -49.87 21.11 24.69
N PRO A 36 -49.90 22.17 25.53
CA PRO A 36 -48.72 22.69 26.24
C PRO A 36 -48.00 21.72 27.18
N ASN A 37 -48.68 20.72 27.77
CA ASN A 37 -48.00 19.70 28.57
C ASN A 37 -47.27 18.68 27.69
N VAL A 38 -47.92 18.24 26.61
CA VAL A 38 -47.35 17.28 25.64
C VAL A 38 -46.14 17.89 24.92
N THR A 39 -46.18 19.18 24.66
CA THR A 39 -45.09 19.96 24.09
C THR A 39 -43.79 19.89 24.90
N ARG A 40 -43.86 19.95 26.24
CA ARG A 40 -42.67 19.87 27.09
C ARG A 40 -42.04 18.48 27.11
N TYR A 41 -42.85 17.42 27.04
CA TYR A 41 -42.35 16.05 26.91
C TYR A 41 -41.71 15.79 25.54
N LEU A 42 -42.27 16.34 24.47
CA LEU A 42 -41.71 16.23 23.12
C LEU A 42 -40.36 16.96 22.99
N GLU A 43 -40.22 18.12 23.63
CA GLU A 43 -38.98 18.91 23.65
C GLU A 43 -37.85 18.17 24.36
N ASP A 44 -38.13 17.51 25.49
CA ASP A 44 -37.13 16.67 26.19
C ASP A 44 -36.70 15.45 25.36
N ILE A 45 -37.63 14.83 24.63
CA ILE A 45 -37.33 13.73 23.72
C ILE A 45 -36.50 14.23 22.52
N GLU A 46 -36.80 15.41 21.99
CA GLU A 46 -36.04 16.04 20.91
C GLU A 46 -34.58 16.28 21.34
N ASP A 47 -34.37 16.84 22.53
CA ASP A 47 -33.03 17.10 23.07
C ASP A 47 -32.24 15.81 23.31
N HIS A 48 -32.88 14.77 23.88
CA HIS A 48 -32.25 13.47 24.05
C HIS A 48 -31.92 12.78 22.71
N LEU A 49 -32.79 12.89 21.71
CA LEU A 49 -32.53 12.38 20.37
C LEU A 49 -31.38 13.12 19.69
N ASN A 50 -31.33 14.44 19.79
CA ASN A 50 -30.23 15.24 19.25
C ASN A 50 -28.89 14.84 19.89
N THR A 51 -28.86 14.71 21.22
CA THR A 51 -27.67 14.27 21.95
C THR A 51 -27.22 12.87 21.51
N PHE A 52 -28.17 11.94 21.35
CA PHE A 52 -27.87 10.59 20.87
C PHE A 52 -27.34 10.58 19.43
N LEU A 53 -27.89 11.41 18.54
CA LEU A 53 -27.43 11.53 17.16
C LEU A 53 -26.02 12.11 17.07
N GLU A 54 -25.70 13.09 17.91
CA GLU A 54 -24.34 13.64 18.03
C GLU A 54 -23.35 12.56 18.48
N GLU A 55 -23.72 11.75 19.48
CA GLU A 55 -22.89 10.65 19.98
C GLU A 55 -22.67 9.58 18.90
N VAL A 56 -23.70 9.21 18.14
CA VAL A 56 -23.58 8.28 17.00
C VAL A 56 -22.66 8.86 15.92
N SER A 57 -22.78 10.15 15.61
CA SER A 57 -21.90 10.85 14.67
C SER A 57 -20.44 10.83 15.14
N ARG A 58 -20.21 11.05 16.43
CA ARG A 58 -18.88 10.96 17.06
C ARG A 58 -18.28 9.56 16.92
N ILE A 59 -19.06 8.52 17.24
CA ILE A 59 -18.62 7.13 17.11
C ILE A 59 -18.31 6.78 15.65
N MET A 60 -19.14 7.21 14.69
CA MET A 60 -18.84 7.04 13.27
C MET A 60 -17.54 7.74 12.85
N GLY A 61 -17.27 8.93 13.41
CA GLY A 61 -16.00 9.64 13.23
C GLY A 61 -14.80 8.81 13.69
N VAL A 62 -14.87 8.23 14.89
CA VAL A 62 -13.83 7.36 15.44
C VAL A 62 -13.67 6.07 14.62
N CYS A 63 -14.77 5.45 14.18
CA CYS A 63 -14.73 4.27 13.31
C CYS A 63 -14.04 4.58 11.97
N ASN A 64 -14.22 5.79 11.43
CA ASN A 64 -13.55 6.20 10.21
C ASN A 64 -12.06 6.46 10.41
N SER A 65 -11.66 7.09 11.51
CA SER A 65 -10.23 7.28 11.81
C SER A 65 -9.52 5.93 12.02
N LEU A 66 -10.15 5.00 12.74
CA LEU A 66 -9.62 3.65 12.93
C LEU A 66 -9.50 2.89 11.61
N ARG A 67 -10.50 3.02 10.71
CA ARG A 67 -10.43 2.44 9.36
C ARG A 67 -9.25 3.01 8.56
N ASP A 68 -9.04 4.32 8.61
CA ASP A 68 -7.94 4.98 7.92
C ASP A 68 -6.57 4.54 8.51
N GLU A 69 -6.49 4.30 9.82
CA GLU A 69 -5.30 3.74 10.49
C GLU A 69 -5.02 2.29 10.07
N VAL A 70 -6.05 1.43 10.04
CA VAL A 70 -5.91 0.05 9.57
C VAL A 70 -5.44 0.01 8.11
N ASN A 71 -5.98 0.87 7.25
CA ASN A 71 -5.49 1.00 5.88
C ASN A 71 -4.02 1.43 5.83
N SER A 72 -3.64 2.43 6.63
CA SER A 72 -2.24 2.87 6.74
C SER A 72 -1.31 1.75 7.21
N TYR A 73 -1.77 0.92 8.16
CA TYR A 73 -1.03 -0.25 8.62
C TYR A 73 -0.85 -1.29 7.50
N ARG A 74 -1.91 -1.57 6.74
CA ARG A 74 -1.86 -2.48 5.59
C ARG A 74 -0.89 -2.00 4.52
N ASP A 75 -0.90 -0.70 4.21
CA ASP A 75 0.01 -0.11 3.23
C ASP A 75 1.48 -0.26 3.68
N ARG A 76 1.77 -0.02 4.97
CA ARG A 76 3.11 -0.24 5.53
C ARG A 76 3.55 -1.71 5.42
N GLN A 77 2.65 -2.66 5.69
CA GLN A 77 2.97 -4.08 5.53
C GLN A 77 3.21 -4.45 4.08
N GLN A 78 2.40 -3.94 3.15
CA GLN A 78 2.59 -4.16 1.73
C GLN A 78 3.92 -3.59 1.24
N GLN A 79 4.29 -2.39 1.69
CA GLN A 79 5.60 -1.79 1.38
C GLN A 79 6.75 -2.68 1.86
N LYS A 80 6.66 -3.26 3.06
CA LYS A 80 7.67 -4.20 3.57
C LYS A 80 7.78 -5.46 2.70
N VAL A 81 6.65 -6.06 2.33
CA VAL A 81 6.64 -7.26 1.47
C VAL A 81 7.25 -6.95 0.10
N LEU A 82 6.84 -5.85 -0.53
CA LEU A 82 7.38 -5.44 -1.83
C LEU A 82 8.88 -5.15 -1.75
N TYR A 83 9.32 -4.50 -0.68
CA TYR A 83 10.74 -4.24 -0.43
C TYR A 83 11.55 -5.53 -0.35
N VAL A 84 11.09 -6.51 0.43
CA VAL A 84 11.76 -7.82 0.54
C VAL A 84 11.79 -8.55 -0.80
N LEU A 85 10.68 -8.60 -1.52
CA LEU A 85 10.62 -9.23 -2.84
C LEU A 85 11.60 -8.57 -3.82
N THR A 86 11.58 -7.23 -3.89
CA THR A 86 12.46 -6.46 -4.77
C THR A 86 13.93 -6.69 -4.43
N LEU A 87 14.27 -6.72 -3.14
CA LEU A 87 15.63 -7.02 -2.67
C LEU A 87 16.11 -8.39 -3.13
N VAL A 88 15.25 -9.41 -3.03
CA VAL A 88 15.60 -10.74 -3.54
C VAL A 88 15.76 -10.71 -5.06
N THR A 89 14.84 -10.07 -5.78
CA THR A 89 14.91 -9.97 -7.25
C THR A 89 16.17 -9.25 -7.75
N THR A 90 16.58 -8.14 -7.12
CA THR A 90 17.76 -7.38 -7.54
C THR A 90 19.06 -8.14 -7.31
N LEU A 91 19.12 -9.03 -6.30
CA LEU A 91 20.25 -9.93 -6.11
C LEU A 91 20.28 -11.07 -7.13
N VAL A 92 19.11 -11.57 -7.52
CA VAL A 92 18.96 -12.78 -8.34
C VAL A 92 19.05 -12.48 -9.84
N MET A 93 18.51 -11.35 -10.31
CA MET A 93 18.54 -10.88 -11.72
C MET A 93 19.93 -10.95 -12.40
N PRO A 94 21.01 -10.39 -11.83
CA PRO A 94 22.33 -10.38 -12.46
C PRO A 94 22.95 -11.78 -12.49
N THR A 95 22.70 -12.59 -11.46
CA THR A 95 23.10 -14.00 -11.46
C THR A 95 22.38 -14.78 -12.56
N HIS A 96 21.08 -14.54 -12.78
CA HIS A 96 20.35 -15.16 -13.90
C HIS A 96 20.95 -14.78 -15.26
N LEU A 97 21.26 -13.50 -15.48
CA LEU A 97 21.90 -13.05 -16.71
C LEU A 97 23.24 -13.77 -16.93
N LEU A 98 24.07 -13.88 -15.88
CA LEU A 98 25.33 -14.63 -15.95
C LEU A 98 25.11 -16.10 -16.28
N THR A 99 24.18 -16.79 -15.62
CA THR A 99 23.89 -18.19 -15.96
C THR A 99 23.37 -18.35 -17.38
N GLY A 100 22.64 -17.36 -17.92
CA GLY A 100 22.20 -17.37 -19.32
C GLY A 100 23.36 -17.21 -20.29
N ILE A 101 24.28 -16.28 -20.02
CA ILE A 101 25.50 -16.08 -20.81
C ILE A 101 26.35 -17.36 -20.77
N PHE A 102 26.76 -17.81 -19.60
CA PHE A 102 27.64 -18.98 -19.47
C PHE A 102 26.97 -20.32 -19.82
N GLY A 103 25.64 -20.38 -19.88
CA GLY A 103 24.89 -21.55 -20.32
C GLY A 103 24.83 -21.72 -21.85
N MET A 104 25.30 -20.74 -22.63
CA MET A 104 25.34 -20.83 -24.09
C MET A 104 26.62 -21.54 -24.57
N ASN A 105 26.46 -22.56 -25.42
CA ASN A 105 27.56 -23.35 -25.99
C ASN A 105 28.20 -22.64 -27.20
N TRP A 106 28.83 -21.50 -26.96
CA TRP A 106 29.58 -20.78 -27.99
C TRP A 106 30.93 -21.46 -28.25
N GLN A 107 31.23 -21.76 -29.52
CA GLN A 107 32.45 -22.43 -29.96
C GLN A 107 33.15 -21.59 -31.04
N ASP A 108 34.48 -21.56 -31.02
CA ASP A 108 35.31 -20.91 -32.04
C ASP A 108 35.44 -21.82 -33.29
N GLU A 109 36.01 -21.32 -34.39
CA GLU A 109 36.27 -22.12 -35.60
C GLU A 109 37.18 -23.34 -35.34
N GLU A 110 37.89 -23.35 -34.21
CA GLU A 110 38.74 -24.46 -33.74
C GLU A 110 38.05 -25.38 -32.70
N GLY A 111 36.75 -25.23 -32.47
CA GLY A 111 35.97 -26.08 -31.56
C GLY A 111 36.19 -25.83 -30.06
N LYS A 112 36.89 -24.75 -29.70
CA LYS A 112 37.13 -24.35 -28.30
C LYS A 112 35.95 -23.54 -27.75
N PRO A 113 35.51 -23.75 -26.50
CA PRO A 113 34.46 -22.94 -25.90
C PRO A 113 34.93 -21.49 -25.71
N VAL A 114 34.23 -20.55 -26.34
CA VAL A 114 34.52 -19.11 -26.32
C VAL A 114 33.29 -18.39 -25.80
N VAL A 115 33.43 -17.44 -24.89
CA VAL A 115 32.31 -16.55 -24.54
C VAL A 115 32.45 -15.23 -25.33
N PRO A 116 31.38 -14.71 -25.96
CA PRO A 116 31.44 -13.44 -26.67
C PRO A 116 31.91 -12.32 -25.74
N GLY A 117 33.05 -11.70 -26.08
CA GLY A 117 33.63 -10.56 -25.34
C GLY A 117 34.70 -10.89 -24.30
N LEU A 118 34.95 -12.16 -23.95
CA LEU A 118 35.92 -12.56 -22.92
C LEU A 118 37.04 -13.51 -23.44
N GLY A 119 36.93 -14.00 -24.68
CA GLY A 119 37.96 -14.77 -25.38
C GLY A 119 37.87 -16.30 -25.18
N VAL A 120 38.92 -17.00 -25.61
CA VAL A 120 39.02 -18.47 -25.56
C VAL A 120 39.20 -18.94 -24.12
N MET A 121 38.26 -19.74 -23.63
CA MET A 121 38.25 -20.23 -22.25
C MET A 121 38.95 -21.60 -22.20
N GLU A 122 40.11 -21.66 -21.55
CA GLU A 122 40.60 -22.92 -20.99
C GLU A 122 39.70 -23.29 -19.80
N GLU A 123 39.36 -24.58 -19.68
CA GLU A 123 38.37 -25.12 -18.72
C GLU A 123 38.60 -24.64 -17.28
N SER A 124 39.86 -24.46 -16.89
CA SER A 124 40.26 -23.94 -15.57
C SER A 124 39.99 -22.44 -15.37
N ARG A 125 40.21 -21.60 -16.40
CA ARG A 125 40.06 -20.13 -16.27
C ARG A 125 38.58 -19.70 -16.29
N GLY A 126 37.72 -20.44 -16.99
CA GLY A 126 36.29 -20.12 -17.09
C GLY A 126 35.55 -20.20 -15.76
N TYR A 127 35.86 -21.21 -14.94
CA TYR A 127 35.26 -21.34 -13.60
C TYR A 127 35.66 -20.18 -12.68
N PHE A 128 36.94 -19.81 -12.66
CA PHE A 128 37.42 -18.68 -11.86
C PHE A 128 36.83 -17.34 -12.32
N LEU A 129 36.70 -17.12 -13.63
CA LEU A 129 36.07 -15.92 -14.19
C LEU A 129 34.58 -15.84 -13.82
N PHE A 130 33.84 -16.93 -13.92
CA PHE A 130 32.42 -16.98 -13.55
C PHE A 130 32.20 -16.56 -12.09
N TRP A 131 32.94 -17.19 -11.16
CA TRP A 131 32.83 -16.84 -9.74
C TRP A 131 33.34 -15.44 -9.42
N GLY A 132 34.40 -15.00 -10.08
CA GLY A 132 34.92 -13.63 -9.94
C GLY A 132 33.89 -12.57 -10.37
N LEU A 133 33.23 -12.77 -11.51
CA LEU A 133 32.19 -11.88 -12.04
C LEU A 133 30.92 -11.92 -11.18
N ALA A 134 30.53 -13.10 -10.71
CA ALA A 134 29.41 -13.26 -9.80
C ALA A 134 29.65 -12.51 -8.49
N ILE A 135 30.79 -12.74 -7.83
CA ILE A 135 31.15 -12.08 -6.57
C ILE A 135 31.25 -10.56 -6.73
N THR A 136 31.88 -10.08 -7.82
CA THR A 136 31.99 -8.64 -8.07
C THR A 136 30.63 -7.98 -8.32
N LEU A 137 29.73 -8.60 -9.08
CA LEU A 137 28.37 -8.09 -9.29
C LEU A 137 27.56 -8.11 -7.98
N THR A 138 27.59 -9.21 -7.22
CA THR A 138 26.90 -9.28 -5.93
C THR A 138 27.44 -8.25 -4.94
N ALA A 139 28.76 -8.04 -4.90
CA ALA A 139 29.39 -7.02 -4.06
C ALA A 139 29.02 -5.59 -4.49
N LEU A 140 28.92 -5.32 -5.79
CA LEU A 140 28.53 -4.01 -6.33
C LEU A 140 27.06 -3.69 -6.03
N ILE A 141 26.18 -4.69 -6.11
CA ILE A 141 24.76 -4.55 -5.74
C ILE A 141 24.63 -4.34 -4.23
N TRP A 142 25.33 -5.14 -3.42
CA TRP A 142 25.40 -4.93 -1.98
C TRP A 142 25.90 -3.53 -1.63
N PHE A 143 26.95 -3.06 -2.32
CA PHE A 143 27.51 -1.73 -2.12
C PHE A 143 26.52 -0.62 -2.49
N THR A 144 25.93 -0.66 -3.68
CA THR A 144 24.94 0.35 -4.11
C THR A 144 23.73 0.36 -3.18
N PHE A 145 23.24 -0.81 -2.77
CA PHE A 145 22.15 -0.93 -1.81
C PHE A 145 22.52 -0.36 -0.44
N SER A 146 23.71 -0.67 0.09
CA SER A 146 24.20 -0.11 1.35
C SER A 146 24.40 1.41 1.32
N ARG A 147 24.61 1.99 0.13
CA ARG A 147 24.77 3.44 -0.05
C ARG A 147 23.43 4.16 -0.23
N VAL A 148 22.47 3.53 -0.90
CA VAL A 148 21.12 4.07 -1.13
C VAL A 148 20.26 3.95 0.13
N LEU A 149 20.32 2.81 0.82
CA LEU A 149 19.52 2.56 2.02
C LEU A 149 20.02 3.31 3.26
N LYS A 150 21.28 3.81 3.26
CA LYS A 150 21.78 4.71 4.32
C LYS A 150 21.22 6.14 4.21
N TRP A 151 20.59 6.49 3.10
CA TRP A 151 20.10 7.84 2.80
C TRP A 151 18.56 7.96 2.85
N ILE A 152 17.86 6.86 3.12
CA ILE A 152 16.41 6.77 3.33
C ILE A 152 16.17 6.32 4.76
#